data_AF-A0A956WXF5-F1
#
_entry.id   AF-A0A956WXF5-F1
#
_cell.length_a   1.000
_cell.length_b   1.000
_cell.length_c   1.000
_cell.angle_alpha   90.00
_cell.angle_beta   90.00
_cell.angle_gamma   90.00
#
_symmetry.space_group_name_H-M   'P 1'
#
loop_
_entity.id
_entity.type
_entity.pdbx_description
1 polymer ?
#
loop_
_entity_poly.entity_id
_entity_poly.type
_entity_poly.pdbx_seq_one_letter_code
_entity_poly.pdbx_strand_id
1 'polypeptide(L)'
;AFQEPVAVSYDDQLIILRPTDVDFQVDVNSMVAEAVPHGKGLGYWRPFLGEVFDRPITPVDIPVQYSYSQEKLAEWLQGVADDYDVDARPPYGVALAPGVP
;
A
#
# COMPACT_ATOMS: atom_id res chain seq x y z
N ALA A 1 4.93 -6.20 13.73
CA ALA A 1 4.38 -6.67 12.44
C ALA A 1 3.32 -5.68 11.99
N PHE A 2 3.47 -5.09 10.79
CA PHE A 2 2.44 -4.26 10.17
C PHE A 2 1.25 -5.15 9.81
N GLN A 3 0.04 -4.74 10.16
CA GLN A 3 -1.18 -5.58 10.09
C GLN A 3 -2.32 -4.90 9.34
N GLU A 4 -2.08 -3.73 8.74
CA GLU A 4 -3.15 -2.99 8.09
C GLU A 4 -3.51 -3.67 6.74
N PRO A 5 -4.76 -4.14 6.57
CA PRO A 5 -5.19 -4.78 5.34
C PRO A 5 -5.19 -3.78 4.18
N VAL A 6 -4.72 -4.20 3.01
CA VAL A 6 -4.74 -3.40 1.79
C VAL A 6 -6.00 -3.72 1.01
N ALA A 7 -6.80 -2.70 0.72
CA ALA A 7 -7.96 -2.80 -0.14
C ALA A 7 -7.54 -2.79 -1.61
N VAL A 8 -7.88 -3.85 -2.34
CA VAL A 8 -7.69 -3.96 -3.80
C VAL A 8 -9.06 -3.91 -4.46
N SER A 9 -9.24 -3.01 -5.43
CA SER A 9 -10.49 -2.91 -6.19
C SER A 9 -10.37 -3.74 -7.47
N TYR A 10 -11.30 -4.68 -7.67
CA TYR A 10 -11.47 -5.41 -8.92
C TYR A 10 -12.92 -5.23 -9.38
N ASP A 11 -13.12 -4.49 -10.48
CA ASP A 11 -14.44 -4.02 -10.93
C ASP A 11 -15.22 -3.32 -9.79
N ASP A 12 -16.41 -3.82 -9.42
CA ASP A 12 -17.21 -3.33 -8.28
C ASP A 12 -16.93 -4.10 -6.96
N GLN A 13 -15.95 -5.01 -6.92
CA GLN A 13 -15.65 -5.83 -5.75
C GLN A 13 -14.39 -5.37 -5.02
N LEU A 14 -14.53 -5.20 -3.70
CA LEU A 14 -13.44 -4.88 -2.79
C LEU A 14 -12.82 -6.18 -2.26
N ILE A 15 -11.58 -6.44 -2.66
CA ILE A 15 -10.81 -7.60 -2.24
C ILE A 15 -9.81 -7.16 -1.16
N ILE A 16 -9.81 -7.86 -0.03
CA ILE A 16 -8.89 -7.56 1.07
C ILE A 16 -7.61 -8.39 0.91
N LEU A 17 -6.49 -7.73 0.62
CA LEU A 17 -5.17 -8.31 0.66
C LEU A 17 -4.60 -8.17 2.08
N ARG A 18 -4.32 -9.30 2.74
CA ARG A 18 -3.62 -9.25 4.03
C ARG A 18 -2.12 -9.22 3.78
N PRO A 19 -1.36 -8.36 4.48
CA PRO A 19 0.10 -8.29 4.36
C PRO A 19 0.80 -9.65 4.61
N THR A 20 0.20 -10.51 5.42
CA THR A 20 0.70 -11.89 5.67
C THR A 20 0.64 -12.79 4.44
N ASP A 21 -0.26 -12.55 3.50
CA ASP A 21 -0.42 -13.38 2.30
C ASP A 21 0.75 -13.14 1.30
N VAL A 22 1.43 -11.98 1.39
CA VAL A 22 2.56 -11.60 0.51
C VAL A 22 3.91 -11.53 1.23
N ASP A 23 3.99 -12.11 2.44
CA ASP A 23 5.15 -11.98 3.34
C ASP A 23 5.65 -10.53 3.47
N PHE A 24 4.71 -9.58 3.61
CA PHE A 24 5.08 -8.18 3.78
C PHE A 24 5.86 -8.00 5.09
N GLN A 25 7.10 -7.52 4.97
CA GLN A 25 7.95 -7.21 6.11
C GLN A 25 8.42 -5.77 6.03
N VAL A 26 8.31 -5.08 7.17
CA VAL A 26 8.87 -3.74 7.35
C VAL A 26 10.20 -3.89 8.06
N ASP A 27 11.26 -3.36 7.46
CA ASP A 27 12.59 -3.38 8.06
C ASP A 27 12.76 -2.20 9.01
N VAL A 28 12.22 -2.39 10.22
CA VAL A 28 12.31 -1.39 11.30
C VAL A 28 13.77 -1.10 11.66
N ASN A 29 14.66 -2.09 11.57
CA ASN A 29 16.06 -1.91 11.95
C ASN A 29 16.77 -0.98 10.95
N SER A 30 16.53 -1.17 9.65
CA SER A 30 17.02 -0.27 8.61
C SER A 30 16.43 1.14 8.73
N MET A 31 15.12 1.26 9.02
CA MET A 31 14.49 2.57 9.28
C MET A 31 15.10 3.29 10.49
N VAL A 32 15.38 2.55 11.59
CA VAL A 32 16.05 3.13 12.77
C VAL A 32 17.48 3.52 12.44
N ALA A 33 18.23 2.70 11.70
CA ALA A 33 19.59 3.01 11.27
C ALA A 33 19.64 4.28 10.39
N GLU A 34 18.64 4.47 9.53
CA GLU A 34 18.47 5.67 8.71
C GLU A 34 18.07 6.91 9.55
N ALA A 35 17.32 6.72 10.64
CA ALA A 35 16.94 7.79 11.57
C ALA A 35 18.10 8.25 12.48
N VAL A 36 19.06 7.37 12.82
CA VAL A 36 20.15 7.66 13.77
C VAL A 36 20.98 8.91 13.42
N PRO A 37 21.39 9.15 12.16
CA PRO A 37 22.08 10.39 11.76
C PRO A 37 21.28 11.67 12.04
N HIS A 38 19.95 11.64 11.93
CA HIS A 38 19.09 12.81 12.16
C HIS A 38 19.05 13.23 13.63
N GLY A 39 19.29 12.29 14.54
CA GLY A 39 19.39 12.56 15.98
C GLY A 39 20.79 12.99 16.45
N LYS A 40 21.77 13.13 15.55
CA LYS A 40 23.16 13.50 15.89
C LYS A 40 23.46 14.96 15.54
N GLY A 41 24.48 15.52 16.18
CA GLY A 41 24.96 16.89 15.91
C GLY A 41 23.91 17.96 16.18
N LEU A 42 23.66 18.84 15.21
CA LEU A 42 22.66 19.91 15.31
C LEU A 42 21.22 19.37 15.45
N GLY A 43 20.94 18.16 14.96
CA GLY A 43 19.66 17.50 15.11
C GLY A 43 19.32 17.12 16.55
N TYR A 44 20.34 16.86 17.39
CA TYR A 44 20.17 16.59 18.82
C TYR A 44 19.70 17.82 19.60
N TRP A 45 20.25 18.99 19.30
CA TRP A 45 19.96 20.24 20.01
C TRP A 45 18.75 20.99 19.48
N ARG A 46 18.33 20.71 18.23
CA ARG A 46 17.17 21.36 17.60
C ARG A 46 15.87 21.28 18.41
N PRO A 47 15.47 20.12 18.97
CA PRO A 47 14.25 20.02 19.79
C PRO A 47 14.37 20.82 21.08
N PHE A 48 15.54 20.77 21.73
CA PHE A 48 15.84 21.52 22.94
C PHE A 48 15.75 23.04 22.72
N LEU A 49 16.39 23.54 21.66
CA LEU A 49 16.28 24.96 21.29
C LEU A 49 14.85 25.32 20.83
N GLY A 50 14.15 24.38 20.19
CA GLY A 50 12.74 24.53 19.86
C GLY A 50 11.89 24.81 21.09
N GLU A 51 12.05 23.99 22.14
CA GLU A 51 11.37 24.14 23.42
C GLU A 51 11.70 25.48 24.11
N VAL A 52 12.99 25.84 24.17
CA VAL A 52 13.46 27.08 24.82
C VAL A 52 12.92 28.34 24.13
N PHE A 53 12.69 28.29 22.82
CA PHE A 53 12.24 29.42 22.02
C PHE A 53 10.79 29.30 21.51
N ASP A 54 10.01 28.37 22.07
CA ASP A 54 8.61 28.09 21.68
C ASP A 54 8.42 27.93 20.15
N ARG A 55 9.37 27.24 19.50
CA ARG A 55 9.31 26.93 18.07
C ARG A 55 8.75 25.53 17.82
N PRO A 56 7.90 25.35 16.80
CA PRO A 56 7.38 24.04 16.44
C PRO A 56 8.51 23.10 16.02
N ILE A 57 8.56 21.92 16.64
CA ILE A 57 9.51 20.86 16.29
C ILE A 57 9.06 20.27 14.95
N THR A 58 9.89 20.41 13.91
CA THR A 58 9.62 19.81 12.61
C THR A 58 9.90 18.30 12.67
N PRO A 59 8.91 17.43 12.39
CA PRO A 59 9.13 16.00 12.24
C PRO A 59 10.13 15.72 11.12
N VAL A 60 10.87 14.62 11.23
CA VAL A 60 11.72 14.12 10.15
C VAL A 60 10.99 12.96 9.51
N ASP A 61 10.69 13.06 8.22
CA ASP A 61 10.15 11.95 7.45
C ASP A 61 11.28 10.97 7.12
N ILE A 62 11.16 9.76 7.68
CA ILE A 62 12.03 8.63 7.34
C ILE A 62 11.26 7.74 6.38
N PRO A 63 11.79 7.45 5.18
CA PRO A 63 11.10 6.59 4.22
C PRO A 63 10.88 5.20 4.81
N VAL A 64 9.70 4.64 4.56
CA VAL A 64 9.38 3.28 5.01
C VAL A 64 10.17 2.30 4.15
N GLN A 65 11.01 1.49 4.80
CA GLN A 65 11.74 0.40 4.16
C GLN A 65 10.93 -0.89 4.29
N TYR A 66 10.53 -1.47 3.17
CA TYR A 66 9.70 -2.67 3.14
C TYR A 66 10.21 -3.68 2.11
N SER A 67 9.90 -4.95 2.36
CA SER A 67 10.13 -6.07 1.46
C SER A 67 8.86 -6.90 1.37
N TYR A 68 8.62 -7.51 0.21
CA TYR A 68 7.52 -8.43 -0.02
C TYR A 68 7.97 -9.53 -0.98
N SER A 69 7.30 -10.68 -0.94
CA SER A 69 7.56 -11.75 -1.89
C SER A 69 6.77 -11.51 -3.17
N GLN A 70 7.48 -11.27 -4.27
CA GLN A 70 6.87 -11.10 -5.59
C GLN A 70 6.19 -12.39 -6.06
N GLU A 71 6.74 -13.55 -5.69
CA GLU A 71 6.20 -14.87 -6.05
C GLU A 71 4.82 -15.08 -5.40
N LYS A 72 4.71 -14.80 -4.09
CA LYS A 72 3.43 -14.91 -3.37
C LYS A 72 2.42 -13.87 -3.81
N LEU A 73 2.87 -12.66 -4.17
CA LEU A 73 1.99 -11.66 -4.76
C LEU A 73 1.44 -12.14 -6.11
N ALA A 74 2.28 -12.75 -6.95
CA ALA A 74 1.84 -13.28 -8.24
C ALA A 74 0.85 -14.45 -8.05
N GLU A 75 1.12 -15.37 -7.13
CA GLU A 75 0.21 -16.48 -6.80
C GLU A 75 -1.13 -15.96 -6.27
N TRP A 76 -1.11 -14.96 -5.38
CA TRP A 76 -2.33 -14.34 -4.87
C TRP A 76 -3.13 -13.65 -5.99
N LEU A 77 -2.46 -12.91 -6.88
CA LEU A 77 -3.11 -12.27 -8.04
C LEU A 77 -3.70 -13.30 -9.00
N GLN A 78 -3.06 -14.45 -9.19
CA GLN A 78 -3.60 -15.53 -9.99
C GLN A 78 -4.86 -16.13 -9.36
N GLY A 79 -4.85 -16.40 -8.05
CA GLY A 79 -6.05 -16.88 -7.36
C GLY A 79 -7.21 -15.89 -7.45
N VAL A 80 -6.93 -14.59 -7.33
CA VAL A 80 -7.95 -13.55 -7.55
C VAL A 80 -8.47 -13.56 -8.98
N ALA A 81 -7.61 -13.72 -9.98
CA ALA A 81 -8.05 -13.84 -11.36
C ALA A 81 -8.92 -15.10 -11.56
N ASP A 82 -8.53 -16.26 -11.06
CA ASP A 82 -9.32 -17.49 -11.20
C ASP A 82 -10.70 -17.40 -10.53
N ASP A 83 -10.80 -16.71 -9.39
CA ASP A 83 -12.05 -16.58 -8.62
C ASP A 83 -12.99 -15.48 -9.16
N TYR A 84 -12.45 -14.40 -9.73
CA TYR A 84 -13.21 -13.19 -10.08
C TYR A 84 -13.27 -12.88 -11.57
N ASP A 85 -12.42 -13.51 -12.40
CA ASP A 85 -12.44 -13.28 -13.84
C ASP A 85 -13.69 -13.96 -14.44
N VAL A 86 -14.57 -13.12 -14.96
CA VAL A 86 -15.77 -13.56 -15.68
C VAL A 86 -15.50 -13.47 -17.17
N ASP A 87 -15.73 -14.59 -17.88
CA ASP A 87 -15.66 -14.65 -19.33
C ASP A 87 -16.32 -13.41 -19.95
N ALA A 88 -15.62 -12.81 -20.92
CA ALA A 88 -16.10 -11.63 -21.62
C ALA A 88 -17.52 -11.89 -22.13
N ARG A 89 -18.49 -11.15 -21.59
CA ARG A 89 -19.88 -11.26 -22.06
C ARG A 89 -19.90 -10.91 -23.55
N PRO A 90 -20.41 -11.80 -24.41
CA PRO A 90 -20.49 -11.50 -25.83
C PRO A 90 -21.32 -10.22 -26.01
N PRO A 91 -20.95 -9.33 -26.94
CA PRO A 91 -21.69 -8.12 -27.20
C PRO A 91 -23.13 -8.48 -27.57
N TYR A 92 -24.08 -8.15 -26.70
CA TYR A 92 -25.50 -8.27 -27.02
C TYR A 92 -25.84 -7.17 -28.02
N GLY A 93 -25.91 -7.55 -29.30
CA GLY A 93 -26.45 -6.69 -30.34
C GLY A 93 -27.89 -6.34 -29.98
N VAL A 94 -28.19 -5.05 -29.83
CA VAL A 94 -29.57 -4.56 -29.72
C VAL A 94 -30.25 -4.90 -31.03
N ALA A 95 -31.10 -5.93 -31.04
CA ALA A 95 -31.97 -6.19 -32.17
C ALA A 95 -32.95 -5.02 -32.28
N LEU A 96 -32.68 -4.08 -33.20
CA LEU A 96 -33.68 -3.11 -33.63
C LEU A 96 -34.86 -3.91 -34.17
N ALA A 97 -35.96 -3.92 -33.43
CA ALA A 97 -37.17 -4.65 -33.83
C ALA A 97 -37.58 -4.19 -35.24
N PRO A 98 -37.79 -5.12 -36.19
CA PRO A 98 -38.31 -4.76 -37.50
C PRO A 98 -39.79 -4.45 -37.37
N GLY A 99 -40.15 -3.17 -37.45
CA GLY A 99 -41.54 -2.73 -37.55
C GLY A 99 -41.93 -1.75 -36.45
N VAL A 100 -41.56 -0.49 -36.63
CA VAL A 100 -42.40 0.63 -36.20
C VAL A 100 -42.87 1.29 -37.51
N PRO A 101 -44.19 1.41 -37.75
CA PRO A 101 -44.75 2.01 -38.96
C PRO A 101 -44.42 3.51 -39.09
#